data_AF-A0A103E115-F1
#
_entry.id   AF-A0A103E115-F1
#
_cell.length_a   1.000
_cell.length_b   1.000
_cell.length_c   1.000
_cell.angle_alpha   90.00
_cell.angle_beta   90.00
_cell.angle_gamma   90.00
#
_symmetry.space_group_name_H-M   'P 1'
#
loop_
_entity.id
_entity.type
_entity.pdbx_description
1 polymer ?
#
loop_
_entity_poly.entity_id
_entity_poly.type
_entity_poly.pdbx_seq_one_letter_code
_entity_poly.pdbx_strand_id
1 'polypeptide(L)'
;MSISQSEAEKITEHFFNEDPDTKQLFKNSGLNEAEFKKIYTNAYIELVKERDIYTQPDLRALHFPIKKDLDLGVASIHITINRSENDQYSIDVVSKIFSFKIGDSHMKFENGALTRSEKIGRSELGASYTATLHIENGFGMQFEAHLYVKIAGLKKSVDFGPKWIF
;
A
#
# COMPACT_ATOMS: atom_id res chain seq x y z
N MET A 1 8.03 -9.46 11.85
CA MET A 1 8.06 -10.56 12.85
C MET A 1 6.88 -10.28 13.76
N SER A 2 5.80 -11.06 13.69
CA SER A 2 4.52 -10.66 14.31
C SER A 2 4.67 -10.53 15.83
N ILE A 3 4.42 -9.34 16.37
CA ILE A 3 4.41 -9.10 17.81
C ILE A 3 3.35 -10.00 18.47
N SER A 4 3.74 -10.70 19.55
CA SER A 4 2.78 -11.50 20.29
C SER A 4 1.81 -10.60 21.08
N GLN A 5 0.60 -11.10 21.34
CA GLN A 5 -0.39 -10.43 22.18
C GLN A 5 0.22 -9.99 23.53
N SER A 6 1.01 -10.85 24.16
CA SER A 6 1.64 -10.58 25.46
C SER A 6 2.70 -9.47 25.42
N GLU A 7 3.37 -9.28 24.28
CA GLU A 7 4.34 -8.20 24.10
C GLU A 7 3.62 -6.88 23.81
N ALA A 8 2.56 -6.91 23.01
CA ALA A 8 1.72 -5.76 22.74
C ALA A 8 1.03 -5.21 24.00
N GLU A 9 0.60 -6.11 24.91
CA GLU A 9 0.02 -5.73 26.20
C GLU A 9 1.05 -5.04 27.11
N LYS A 10 2.30 -5.55 27.17
CA LYS A 10 3.39 -4.90 27.93
C LYS A 10 3.72 -3.51 27.40
N ILE A 11 3.73 -3.36 26.08
CA ILE A 11 4.00 -2.08 25.42
C ILE A 11 2.85 -1.10 25.66
N THR A 12 1.61 -1.58 25.57
CA THR A 12 0.42 -0.77 25.89
C THR A 12 0.46 -0.31 27.34
N GLU A 13 0.83 -1.17 28.28
CA GLU A 13 0.98 -0.81 29.69
C GLU A 13 2.06 0.26 29.89
N HIS A 14 3.19 0.14 29.18
CA HIS A 14 4.26 1.15 29.22
C HIS A 14 3.76 2.51 28.71
N PHE A 15 3.14 2.57 27.52
CA PHE A 15 2.64 3.83 26.96
C PHE A 15 1.50 4.42 27.80
N PHE A 16 0.59 3.59 28.32
CA PHE A 16 -0.47 4.07 29.20
C PHE A 16 0.08 4.79 30.44
N ASN A 17 1.19 4.28 31.01
CA ASN A 17 1.79 4.83 32.22
C ASN A 17 2.76 5.99 31.97
N GLU A 18 3.46 6.01 30.84
CA GLU A 18 4.57 6.95 30.60
C GLU A 18 4.22 8.02 29.55
N ASP A 19 3.35 7.74 28.59
CA ASP A 19 3.11 8.61 27.43
C ASP A 19 1.94 9.61 27.66
N PRO A 20 2.20 10.94 27.62
CA PRO A 20 1.18 11.95 27.83
C PRO A 20 0.03 11.90 26.82
N ASP A 21 0.32 11.54 25.57
CA ASP A 21 -0.66 11.50 24.49
C ASP A 21 -1.62 10.31 24.67
N THR A 22 -1.10 9.15 25.05
CA THR A 22 -1.90 7.95 25.39
C THR A 22 -2.79 8.23 26.59
N LYS A 23 -2.30 8.94 27.61
CA LYS A 23 -3.12 9.38 28.76
C LYS A 23 -4.21 10.37 28.35
N GLN A 24 -3.92 11.29 27.45
CA GLN A 24 -4.90 12.24 26.94
C GLN A 24 -5.96 11.54 26.08
N LEU A 25 -5.55 10.59 25.25
CA LEU A 25 -6.44 9.76 24.45
C LEU A 25 -7.37 8.93 25.34
N PHE A 26 -6.87 8.35 26.43
CA PHE A 26 -7.69 7.68 27.43
C PHE A 26 -8.74 8.62 28.03
N LYS A 27 -8.33 9.80 28.52
CA LYS A 27 -9.25 10.81 29.07
C LYS A 27 -10.34 11.22 28.08
N ASN A 28 -9.99 11.37 26.80
CA ASN A 28 -10.92 11.79 25.75
C ASN A 28 -11.86 10.67 25.30
N SER A 29 -11.49 9.41 25.50
CA SER A 29 -12.25 8.25 25.00
C SER A 29 -13.54 7.98 25.77
N GLY A 30 -13.63 8.41 27.03
CA GLY A 30 -14.77 8.09 27.91
C GLY A 30 -14.91 6.60 28.27
N LEU A 31 -13.92 5.78 27.90
CA LEU A 31 -13.88 4.35 28.19
C LEU A 31 -13.34 4.09 29.60
N ASN A 32 -13.66 2.92 30.17
CA ASN A 32 -12.92 2.46 31.34
C ASN A 32 -11.52 1.94 30.94
N GLU A 33 -10.61 1.85 31.91
CA GLU A 33 -9.21 1.51 31.66
C GLU A 33 -9.03 0.15 30.96
N ALA A 34 -9.80 -0.87 31.36
CA ALA A 34 -9.69 -2.21 30.78
C ALA A 34 -10.16 -2.23 29.31
N GLU A 35 -11.24 -1.53 29.00
CA GLU A 35 -11.75 -1.38 27.63
C GLU A 35 -10.77 -0.59 26.76
N PHE A 36 -10.24 0.51 27.29
CA PHE A 36 -9.27 1.34 26.59
C PHE A 36 -8.00 0.57 26.26
N LYS A 37 -7.39 -0.10 27.26
CA LYS A 37 -6.16 -0.89 27.07
C LYS A 37 -6.37 -2.00 26.04
N LYS A 38 -7.53 -2.67 26.04
CA LYS A 38 -7.85 -3.70 25.04
C LYS A 38 -7.93 -3.12 23.62
N ILE A 39 -8.65 -2.01 23.43
CA ILE A 39 -8.79 -1.37 22.11
C ILE A 39 -7.44 -0.83 21.63
N TYR A 40 -6.69 -0.16 22.51
CA TYR A 40 -5.38 0.38 22.20
C TYR A 40 -4.38 -0.73 21.83
N THR A 41 -4.35 -1.83 22.58
CA THR A 41 -3.50 -3.00 22.28
C THR A 41 -3.85 -3.59 20.91
N ASN A 42 -5.14 -3.77 20.61
CA ASN A 42 -5.57 -4.30 19.32
C ASN A 42 -5.20 -3.35 18.18
N ALA A 43 -5.40 -2.04 18.35
CA ALA A 43 -5.00 -1.03 17.38
C ALA A 43 -3.49 -1.02 17.17
N TYR A 44 -2.70 -1.15 18.25
CA TYR A 44 -1.24 -1.24 18.17
C TYR A 44 -0.79 -2.49 17.42
N ILE A 45 -1.41 -3.65 17.67
CA ILE A 45 -1.13 -4.90 16.93
C ILE A 45 -1.45 -4.72 15.44
N GLU A 46 -2.59 -4.12 15.09
CA GLU A 46 -2.94 -3.87 13.69
C GLU A 46 -1.96 -2.87 13.04
N LEU A 47 -1.56 -1.80 13.73
CA LEU A 47 -0.55 -0.85 13.24
C LEU A 47 0.83 -1.50 13.07
N VAL A 48 1.21 -2.41 13.98
CA VAL A 48 2.47 -3.17 13.86
C VAL A 48 2.37 -4.19 12.74
N LYS A 49 1.23 -4.87 12.53
CA LYS A 49 1.01 -5.74 11.37
C LYS A 49 1.08 -4.96 10.06
N GLU A 50 0.48 -3.77 10.00
CA GLU A 50 0.59 -2.88 8.83
C GLU A 50 2.03 -2.42 8.61
N ARG A 51 2.80 -2.17 9.68
CA ARG A 51 4.26 -1.93 9.60
C ARG A 51 5.05 -3.18 9.20
N ASP A 52 4.64 -4.38 9.58
CA ASP A 52 5.30 -5.66 9.24
C ASP A 52 5.05 -6.09 7.78
N ILE A 53 4.09 -5.45 7.08
CA ILE A 53 4.02 -5.51 5.61
C ILE A 53 5.25 -4.81 5.00
N TYR A 54 5.98 -3.99 5.76
CA TYR A 54 7.32 -3.50 5.43
C TYR A 54 8.41 -4.29 6.14
N THR A 55 8.78 -5.40 5.55
CA THR A 55 10.20 -5.75 5.53
C THR A 55 10.74 -5.24 4.21
N GLN A 56 11.43 -4.09 4.23
CA GLN A 56 12.27 -3.65 3.11
C GLN A 56 13.13 -4.84 2.71
N PRO A 57 12.92 -5.46 1.53
CA PRO A 57 13.81 -6.50 1.10
C PRO A 57 15.15 -5.83 0.79
N ASP A 58 16.23 -6.42 1.29
CA ASP A 58 17.58 -6.04 0.87
C ASP A 58 17.62 -6.10 -0.67
N LEU A 59 17.98 -4.99 -1.33
CA LEU A 59 18.02 -4.85 -2.80
C LEU A 59 18.82 -5.97 -3.47
N ARG A 60 19.76 -6.58 -2.72
CA ARG A 60 20.63 -7.67 -3.19
C ARG A 60 19.94 -9.04 -3.22
N ALA A 61 18.81 -9.21 -2.53
CA ALA A 61 18.04 -10.46 -2.47
C ALA A 61 16.81 -10.47 -3.39
N LEU A 62 16.44 -9.32 -3.98
CA LEU A 62 15.31 -9.23 -4.91
C LEU A 62 15.72 -9.65 -6.32
N HIS A 63 15.13 -10.75 -6.78
CA HIS A 63 15.24 -11.18 -8.16
C HIS A 63 14.17 -10.48 -9.00
N PHE A 64 14.61 -9.51 -9.82
CA PHE A 64 13.75 -8.91 -10.85
C PHE A 64 13.55 -9.90 -12.01
N PRO A 65 12.36 -9.95 -12.64
CA PRO A 65 11.21 -9.06 -12.39
C PRO A 65 10.42 -9.43 -11.13
N ILE A 66 9.98 -8.42 -10.38
CA ILE A 66 9.10 -8.59 -9.21
C ILE A 66 7.65 -8.45 -9.68
N LYS A 67 6.77 -9.35 -9.24
CA LYS A 67 5.35 -9.34 -9.64
C LYS A 67 4.44 -9.19 -8.42
N LYS A 68 3.39 -8.38 -8.56
CA LYS A 68 2.30 -8.23 -7.57
C LYS A 68 0.96 -8.31 -8.26
N ASP A 69 0.07 -9.12 -7.68
CA ASP A 69 -1.35 -9.12 -8.01
C ASP A 69 -2.14 -8.44 -6.89
N LEU A 70 -3.02 -7.52 -7.28
CA LEU A 70 -3.97 -6.85 -6.40
C LEU A 70 -5.39 -7.22 -6.85
N ASP A 71 -6.12 -7.93 -6.00
CA ASP A 71 -7.53 -8.23 -6.17
C ASP A 71 -8.38 -7.25 -5.35
N LEU A 72 -9.24 -6.50 -6.04
CA LEU A 72 -10.10 -5.44 -5.48
C LEU A 72 -11.58 -5.78 -5.70
N GLY A 73 -11.90 -7.08 -5.76
CA GLY A 73 -13.24 -7.63 -5.90
C GLY A 73 -13.76 -7.55 -7.33
N VAL A 74 -14.17 -6.37 -7.78
CA VAL A 74 -14.63 -6.15 -9.17
C VAL A 74 -13.53 -5.67 -10.10
N ALA A 75 -12.33 -5.42 -9.56
CA ALA A 75 -11.17 -5.00 -10.32
C ALA A 75 -9.93 -5.82 -9.94
N SER A 76 -9.02 -5.96 -10.89
CA SER A 76 -7.74 -6.64 -10.68
C SER A 76 -6.62 -5.82 -11.31
N ILE A 77 -5.49 -5.73 -10.63
CA ILE A 77 -4.29 -5.04 -11.12
C ILE A 77 -3.11 -6.00 -11.01
N HIS A 78 -2.46 -6.28 -12.14
CA HIS A 78 -1.21 -7.02 -12.21
C HIS A 78 -0.07 -6.02 -12.44
N ILE A 79 0.92 -6.03 -11.55
CA ILE A 79 2.05 -5.12 -11.58
C ILE A 79 3.31 -5.96 -11.76
N THR A 80 4.11 -5.63 -12.77
CA THR A 80 5.45 -6.19 -12.97
C THR A 80 6.46 -5.08 -12.89
N ILE A 81 7.44 -5.22 -12.01
CA ILE A 81 8.56 -4.29 -11.86
C ILE A 81 9.77 -4.95 -12.47
N ASN A 82 10.41 -4.26 -13.40
CA ASN A 82 11.65 -4.68 -14.02
C ASN A 82 12.79 -3.74 -13.61
N ARG A 83 14.00 -4.28 -13.59
CA ARG A 83 15.26 -3.52 -13.46
C ARG A 83 16.15 -3.92 -14.63
N SER A 84 16.56 -2.95 -15.44
CA SER A 84 17.56 -3.19 -16.50
C SER A 84 18.97 -2.90 -16.00
N GLU A 85 19.97 -3.07 -16.88
CA GLU A 85 21.33 -2.63 -16.62
C GLU A 85 21.36 -1.12 -16.29
N ASN A 86 22.21 -0.71 -15.35
CA ASN A 86 22.38 0.67 -14.85
C ASN A 86 21.23 1.22 -13.97
N ASP A 87 20.60 0.39 -13.14
CA ASP A 87 19.62 0.83 -12.12
C ASP A 87 18.41 1.59 -12.67
N GLN A 88 18.05 1.33 -13.93
CA GLN A 88 16.82 1.84 -14.52
C GLN A 88 15.68 0.88 -14.20
N TYR A 89 14.58 1.43 -13.69
CA TYR A 89 13.39 0.68 -13.32
C TYR A 89 12.25 0.99 -14.28
N SER A 90 11.46 -0.04 -14.57
CA SER A 90 10.18 0.10 -15.26
C SER A 90 9.08 -0.65 -14.52
N ILE A 91 7.86 -0.11 -14.60
CA ILE A 91 6.67 -0.73 -14.03
C ILE A 91 5.66 -0.93 -15.16
N ASP A 92 5.32 -2.19 -15.40
CA ASP A 92 4.23 -2.60 -16.26
C ASP A 92 2.98 -2.84 -15.41
N VAL A 93 1.87 -2.21 -15.77
CA VAL A 93 0.58 -2.36 -15.07
C VAL A 93 -0.48 -2.84 -16.05
N VAL A 94 -1.08 -3.99 -15.77
CA VAL A 94 -2.22 -4.53 -16.52
C VAL A 94 -3.43 -4.56 -15.60
N SER A 95 -4.52 -3.92 -15.98
CA SER A 95 -5.71 -3.85 -15.13
C SER A 95 -7.02 -4.21 -15.81
N LYS A 96 -7.97 -4.65 -14.99
CA LYS A 96 -9.33 -4.97 -15.39
C LYS A 96 -10.33 -4.43 -14.37
N ILE A 97 -11.53 -4.10 -14.84
CA ILE A 97 -12.71 -3.81 -14.01
C ILE A 97 -13.93 -4.49 -14.64
N PHE A 98 -14.71 -5.24 -13.86
CA PHE A 98 -15.79 -6.12 -14.35
C PHE A 98 -15.38 -6.99 -15.54
N SER A 99 -14.16 -7.55 -15.50
CA SER A 99 -13.55 -8.33 -16.60
C SER A 99 -13.22 -7.55 -17.88
N PHE A 100 -13.54 -6.26 -17.99
CA PHE A 100 -13.09 -5.40 -19.09
C PHE A 100 -11.61 -5.04 -18.89
N LYS A 101 -10.77 -5.41 -19.87
CA LYS A 101 -9.36 -4.98 -19.90
C LYS A 101 -9.30 -3.49 -20.23
N ILE A 102 -8.74 -2.70 -19.32
CA ILE A 102 -8.58 -1.24 -19.52
C ILE A 102 -7.43 -0.96 -20.48
N GLY A 103 -6.32 -1.67 -20.34
CA GLY A 103 -5.12 -1.52 -21.15
C GLY A 103 -3.87 -1.88 -20.37
N ASP A 104 -2.72 -1.70 -21.01
CA ASP A 104 -1.40 -1.94 -20.45
C ASP A 104 -0.72 -0.57 -20.29
N SER A 105 -0.21 -0.28 -19.09
CA SER A 105 0.53 0.94 -18.74
C SER A 105 2.01 0.59 -18.54
N HIS A 106 2.89 1.48 -19.00
CA HIS A 106 4.33 1.29 -18.95
C HIS A 106 5.03 2.55 -18.44
N MET A 107 5.41 2.54 -17.17
CA MET A 107 6.05 3.67 -16.50
C MET A 107 7.57 3.45 -16.41
N LYS A 108 8.35 4.33 -17.03
CA LYS A 108 9.83 4.32 -16.94
C LYS A 108 10.35 5.37 -15.96
N PHE A 109 11.26 4.95 -15.08
CA PHE A 109 11.89 5.78 -14.05
C PHE A 109 13.29 6.18 -14.52
N GLU A 110 13.33 7.15 -15.43
CA GLU A 110 14.56 7.71 -16.01
C GLU A 110 14.95 9.05 -15.34
N ASN A 111 16.23 9.43 -15.45
CA ASN A 111 16.78 10.71 -14.98
C ASN A 111 16.62 10.98 -13.47
N GLY A 112 16.70 9.93 -12.64
CA GLY A 112 16.59 10.05 -11.18
C GLY A 112 15.18 10.33 -10.66
N ALA A 113 14.16 10.24 -11.53
CA ALA A 113 12.79 10.36 -11.06
C ALA A 113 12.36 9.11 -10.31
N LEU A 114 11.85 9.31 -9.10
CA LEU A 114 11.34 8.25 -8.24
C LEU A 114 9.82 8.15 -8.24
N THR A 115 9.11 9.12 -8.81
CA THR A 115 7.65 9.10 -8.95
C THR A 115 7.25 9.25 -10.41
N ARG A 116 6.30 8.41 -10.84
CA ARG A 116 5.67 8.47 -12.16
C ARG A 116 4.18 8.30 -12.03
N SER A 117 3.45 9.01 -12.88
CA SER A 117 2.01 8.85 -13.03
C SER A 117 1.67 8.63 -14.49
N GLU A 118 0.72 7.75 -14.75
CA GLU A 118 0.25 7.46 -16.10
C GLU A 118 -1.27 7.34 -16.10
N LYS A 119 -1.90 7.83 -17.18
CA LYS A 119 -3.33 7.67 -17.43
C LYS A 119 -3.53 6.96 -18.75
N ILE A 120 -4.31 5.88 -18.73
CA ILE A 120 -4.62 5.07 -19.90
C ILE A 120 -6.14 4.95 -20.11
N GLY A 121 -6.54 4.62 -21.34
CA GLY A 121 -7.93 4.42 -21.71
C GLY A 121 -8.66 5.70 -22.15
N ARG A 122 -9.99 5.64 -22.16
CA ARG A 122 -10.90 6.67 -22.66
C ARG A 122 -11.95 7.04 -21.61
N SER A 123 -12.89 7.92 -21.93
CA SER A 123 -13.95 8.38 -21.00
C SER A 123 -14.85 7.26 -20.48
N GLU A 124 -15.01 6.18 -21.25
CA GLU A 124 -15.90 5.07 -20.94
C GLU A 124 -15.19 3.95 -20.16
N LEU A 125 -13.87 3.83 -20.29
CA LEU A 125 -13.07 2.79 -19.66
C LEU A 125 -11.63 3.29 -19.57
N GLY A 126 -11.11 3.44 -18.36
CA GLY A 126 -9.79 4.00 -18.17
C GLY A 126 -9.24 3.80 -16.76
N ALA A 127 -7.98 4.18 -16.59
CA ALA A 127 -7.32 4.15 -15.31
C ALA A 127 -6.27 5.26 -15.23
N SER A 128 -5.98 5.68 -13.99
CA SER A 128 -4.83 6.50 -13.65
C SER A 128 -4.04 5.82 -12.55
N TYR A 129 -2.73 5.79 -12.71
CA TYR A 129 -1.79 5.18 -11.79
C TYR A 129 -0.77 6.21 -11.33
N THR A 130 -0.33 6.09 -10.09
CA THR A 130 0.86 6.76 -9.58
C THR A 130 1.71 5.72 -8.86
N ALA A 131 2.99 5.65 -9.22
CA ALA A 131 3.95 4.77 -8.60
C ALA A 131 5.16 5.57 -8.11
N THR A 132 5.56 5.33 -6.87
CA THR A 132 6.74 5.94 -6.24
C THR A 132 7.70 4.84 -5.78
N LEU A 133 8.93 4.88 -6.26
CA LEU A 133 10.02 4.00 -5.89
C LEU A 133 10.82 4.59 -4.73
N HIS A 134 11.23 3.73 -3.81
CA HIS A 134 12.15 4.07 -2.74
C HIS A 134 13.32 3.07 -2.77
N ILE A 135 14.53 3.58 -2.93
CA ILE A 135 15.75 2.78 -3.21
C ILE A 135 16.82 2.99 -2.11
N GLU A 136 16.70 4.02 -1.28
CA GLU A 136 17.64 4.32 -0.20
C GLU A 136 17.50 3.27 0.92
N ASN A 137 18.46 2.34 0.98
CA ASN A 137 18.55 1.21 1.94
C ASN A 137 17.67 -0.02 1.68
N GLY A 138 17.09 -0.15 0.49
CA GLY A 138 16.23 -1.29 0.14
C GLY A 138 15.35 -0.96 -1.05
N PHE A 139 14.58 -1.92 -1.55
CA PHE A 139 13.59 -1.65 -2.60
C PHE A 139 12.22 -1.55 -1.95
N GLY A 140 11.54 -0.43 -2.14
CA GLY A 140 10.15 -0.28 -1.77
C GLY A 140 9.37 0.41 -2.87
N MET A 141 8.07 0.11 -2.95
CA MET A 141 7.20 0.76 -3.92
C MET A 141 5.85 1.11 -3.31
N GLN A 142 5.52 2.40 -3.40
CA GLN A 142 4.18 2.91 -3.15
C GLN A 142 3.41 2.97 -4.47
N PHE A 143 2.16 2.53 -4.45
CA PHE A 143 1.29 2.47 -5.61
C PHE A 143 -0.10 3.01 -5.29
N GLU A 144 -0.63 3.78 -6.22
CA GLU A 144 -1.99 4.33 -6.23
C GLU A 144 -2.61 4.06 -7.59
N ALA A 145 -3.89 3.69 -7.59
CA ALA A 145 -4.65 3.44 -8.81
C ALA A 145 -6.11 3.89 -8.66
N HIS A 146 -6.61 4.54 -9.70
CA HIS A 146 -8.03 4.84 -9.89
C HIS A 146 -8.47 4.23 -11.21
N LEU A 147 -9.38 3.27 -11.16
CA LEU A 147 -9.91 2.55 -12.33
C LEU A 147 -11.38 2.93 -12.50
N TYR A 148 -11.85 3.06 -13.73
CA TYR A 148 -13.26 3.34 -13.98
C TYR A 148 -13.79 2.69 -15.26
N VAL A 149 -15.09 2.41 -15.24
CA VAL A 149 -15.87 1.99 -16.40
C VAL A 149 -17.25 2.65 -16.39
N LYS A 150 -17.78 2.98 -17.56
CA LYS A 150 -19.10 3.54 -17.78
C LYS A 150 -19.96 2.51 -18.52
N ILE A 151 -21.02 2.03 -17.88
CA ILE A 151 -21.96 1.05 -18.44
C ILE A 151 -23.35 1.67 -18.44
N ALA A 152 -24.01 1.73 -19.61
CA ALA A 152 -25.36 2.28 -19.77
C ALA A 152 -25.54 3.68 -19.13
N GLY A 153 -24.54 4.55 -19.24
CA GLY A 153 -24.57 5.91 -18.68
C GLY A 153 -24.09 6.01 -17.23
N LEU A 154 -24.01 4.91 -16.48
CA LEU A 154 -23.57 4.88 -15.09
C LEU A 154 -22.06 4.64 -15.00
N LYS A 155 -21.34 5.52 -14.27
CA LYS A 155 -19.90 5.34 -13.99
C LYS A 155 -19.72 4.50 -12.72
N LYS A 156 -18.87 3.49 -12.80
CA LYS A 156 -18.33 2.74 -11.66
C LYS A 156 -16.82 2.95 -11.61
N SER A 157 -16.31 3.10 -10.40
CA SER A 157 -14.87 3.26 -10.15
C SER A 157 -14.41 2.42 -8.98
N VAL A 158 -13.12 2.10 -8.99
CA VAL A 158 -12.41 1.43 -7.90
C VAL A 158 -11.13 2.22 -7.65
N ASP A 159 -10.88 2.51 -6.38
CA ASP A 159 -9.71 3.23 -5.90
C ASP A 159 -8.84 2.28 -5.06
N PHE A 160 -7.52 2.40 -5.23
CA PHE A 160 -6.52 1.72 -4.43
C PHE A 160 -5.39 2.69 -4.11
N GLY A 161 -4.92 2.66 -2.87
CA GLY A 161 -3.75 3.43 -2.46
C GLY A 161 -4.04 4.91 -2.14
N PRO A 162 -2.99 5.71 -1.94
CA PRO A 162 -1.58 5.34 -2.04
C PRO A 162 -1.16 4.36 -0.94
N LYS A 163 -0.69 3.17 -1.33
CA LYS A 163 -0.31 2.09 -0.41
C LYS A 163 1.01 1.47 -0.84
N TRP A 164 1.79 1.02 0.12
CA TRP A 164 3.01 0.30 -0.15
C TRP A 164 2.69 -1.16 -0.45
N ILE A 165 3.30 -1.65 -1.52
CA ILE A 165 3.06 -3.01 -2.00
C ILE A 165 4.33 -3.86 -2.05
N PHE A 166 5.48 -3.23 -1.76
CA PHE A 166 6.81 -3.78 -1.52
C PHE A 166 7.57 -2.88 -0.54
#